data_AF-A0A8C3VCE4-F1
#
_entry.id   AF-A0A8C3VCE4-F1
#
_cell.length_a   1.000
_cell.length_b   1.000
_cell.length_c   1.000
_cell.angle_alpha   90.00
_cell.angle_beta   90.00
_cell.angle_gamma   90.00
#
_symmetry.space_group_name_H-M   'P 1'
#
loop_
_entity.id
_entity.type
_entity.pdbx_description
1 polymer ?
#
loop_
_entity_poly.entity_id
_entity_poly.type
_entity_poly.pdbx_seq_one_letter_code
_entity_poly.pdbx_strand_id
1 'polypeptide(L)'
;MDKCKQPCINQKTNLEKFSPEILSEIEKLFAKKFTYTKPVNDEWRLPDPSNAFSCDHVEFHSLLALKDSMNEVKNQLNDKNLQDWHRHTSFTNKAGKIISHVKKSVNAELCTQAWCKFHEVLCSFSLLPEEALLDGELNSVHLCEAPGAFIASLNHFLKSHHVPCHWNWVANTLNPYHESNDTLLMIMDDRVRNIESNINAKLV
;
A
#
# COMPACT_ATOMS: atom_id res chain seq x y z
N MET A 1 19.70 -31.62 17.65
CA MET A 1 18.95 -31.40 16.41
C MET A 1 18.35 -30.02 16.53
N ASP A 2 18.95 -29.00 15.93
CA ASP A 2 18.33 -27.69 15.71
C ASP A 2 19.20 -26.96 14.69
N LYS A 3 18.78 -27.02 13.42
CA LYS A 3 19.44 -26.26 12.35
C LYS A 3 18.84 -24.87 12.36
N CYS A 4 19.53 -23.95 13.04
CA CYS A 4 19.37 -22.51 12.87
C CYS A 4 19.50 -22.17 11.38
N LYS A 5 18.38 -21.90 10.72
CA LYS A 5 18.35 -21.42 9.33
C LYS A 5 18.41 -19.89 9.36
N GLN A 6 19.40 -19.34 8.67
CA GLN A 6 19.63 -17.92 8.43
C GLN A 6 18.36 -17.16 7.99
N PRO A 7 18.22 -15.87 8.37
CA PRO A 7 17.12 -15.04 7.94
C PRO A 7 17.29 -14.55 6.50
N CYS A 8 16.13 -14.34 5.85
CA CYS A 8 15.88 -13.84 4.50
C CYS A 8 16.54 -14.65 3.37
N ILE A 9 15.70 -15.10 2.43
CA ILE A 9 16.10 -15.83 1.22
C ILE A 9 17.10 -14.95 0.43
N ASN A 10 18.39 -15.19 0.61
CA ASN A 10 19.44 -14.80 -0.32
C ASN A 10 19.29 -15.67 -1.58
N GLN A 11 18.23 -15.47 -2.36
CA GLN A 11 18.35 -15.71 -3.78
C GLN A 11 19.39 -14.70 -4.25
N LYS A 12 20.64 -15.13 -4.44
CA LYS A 12 21.63 -14.37 -5.20
C LYS A 12 21.05 -14.16 -6.59
N THR A 13 20.28 -13.09 -6.77
CA THR A 13 19.88 -12.61 -8.08
C THR A 13 21.18 -12.41 -8.83
N ASN A 14 21.36 -13.15 -9.92
CA ASN A 14 22.56 -13.04 -10.73
C ASN A 14 22.46 -11.71 -11.51
N LEU A 15 22.75 -10.62 -10.81
CA LEU A 15 22.71 -9.24 -11.31
C LEU A 15 23.76 -9.02 -12.40
N GLU A 16 24.79 -9.89 -12.46
CA GLU A 16 25.83 -9.89 -13.49
C GLU A 16 25.30 -10.17 -14.90
N LYS A 17 24.06 -10.67 -15.03
CA LYS A 17 23.40 -10.88 -16.33
C LYS A 17 22.85 -9.60 -16.95
N PHE A 18 22.75 -8.50 -16.21
CA PHE A 18 22.15 -7.25 -16.67
C PHE A 18 23.22 -6.20 -16.96
N SER A 19 22.97 -5.34 -17.95
CA SER A 19 23.87 -4.24 -18.27
C SER A 19 23.92 -3.23 -17.10
N PRO A 20 25.05 -2.52 -16.92
CA PRO A 20 25.19 -1.52 -15.86
C PRO A 20 24.16 -0.38 -15.98
N GLU A 21 23.74 -0.05 -17.21
CA GLU A 21 22.71 0.95 -17.48
C GLU A 21 21.35 0.56 -16.88
N ILE A 22 20.93 -0.71 -17.06
CA ILE A 22 19.67 -1.23 -16.51
C ILE A 22 19.72 -1.22 -14.99
N LEU A 23 20.85 -1.65 -14.40
CA LEU A 23 21.03 -1.66 -12.95
C LEU A 23 20.93 -0.23 -12.38
N SER A 24 21.55 0.76 -13.03
CA SER A 24 21.46 2.16 -12.62
C SER A 24 20.04 2.73 -12.75
N GLU A 25 19.30 2.38 -13.82
CA GLU A 25 17.91 2.78 -13.96
C GLU A 25 17.04 2.23 -12.83
N ILE A 26 17.20 0.93 -12.52
CA ILE A 26 16.47 0.27 -11.42
C ILE A 26 16.78 0.93 -10.09
N GLU A 27 18.06 1.16 -9.79
CA GLU A 27 18.48 1.84 -8.56
C GLU A 27 17.84 3.22 -8.43
N LYS A 28 17.84 4.02 -9.50
CA LYS A 28 17.17 5.33 -9.52
C LYS A 28 15.67 5.25 -9.26
N LEU A 29 14.99 4.18 -9.65
CA LEU A 29 13.57 3.99 -9.38
C LEU A 29 13.33 3.71 -7.89
N PHE A 30 14.12 2.83 -7.27
CA PHE A 30 13.99 2.47 -5.86
C PHE A 30 14.55 3.53 -4.90
N ALA A 31 15.44 4.41 -5.38
CA ALA A 31 16.00 5.52 -4.61
C ALA A 31 15.05 6.72 -4.45
N LYS A 32 13.83 6.68 -5.03
CA LYS A 32 12.80 7.73 -4.87
C LYS A 32 12.15 7.70 -3.49
N LYS A 33 12.97 7.85 -2.45
CA LYS A 33 12.59 7.91 -1.05
C LYS A 33 12.90 9.30 -0.53
N PHE A 34 11.95 9.89 0.19
CA PHE A 34 12.08 11.25 0.73
C PHE A 34 11.89 11.18 2.24
N THR A 35 12.77 11.87 2.98
CA THR A 35 12.67 12.00 4.43
C THR A 35 12.20 13.41 4.76
N TYR A 36 11.13 13.50 5.55
CA TYR A 36 10.64 14.76 6.08
C TYR A 36 11.08 14.87 7.54
N THR A 37 11.85 15.89 7.86
CA THR A 37 12.27 16.18 9.23
C THR A 37 11.46 17.33 9.78
N LYS A 38 10.99 17.19 11.02
CA LYS A 38 10.35 18.28 11.74
C LYS A 38 11.30 19.50 11.78
N PRO A 39 10.83 20.71 11.45
CA PRO A 39 11.68 21.88 11.56
C PRO A 39 12.03 22.17 13.03
N VAL A 40 13.23 22.71 13.26
CA VAL A 40 13.82 22.91 14.61
C VAL A 40 12.98 23.83 15.49
N ASN A 41 12.22 24.73 14.86
CA ASN A 41 11.31 25.67 15.50
C ASN A 41 9.99 25.04 15.99
N ASP A 42 9.83 23.73 15.82
CA ASP A 42 8.70 22.99 16.37
C ASP A 42 7.35 23.42 15.78
N GLU A 43 7.35 24.04 14.59
CA GLU A 43 6.16 24.56 13.89
C GLU A 43 5.16 23.46 13.52
N TRP A 44 5.63 22.24 13.25
CA TRP A 44 4.77 21.12 12.89
C TRP A 44 4.18 20.48 14.16
N ARG A 45 3.09 21.02 14.67
CA ARG A 45 2.34 20.43 15.79
C ARG A 45 1.00 19.93 15.29
N LEU A 46 0.61 18.74 15.74
CA LEU A 46 -0.76 18.30 15.56
C LEU A 46 -1.67 19.28 16.31
N PRO A 47 -2.79 19.71 15.71
CA PRO A 47 -3.75 20.55 16.40
C PRO A 47 -4.36 19.78 17.58
N ASP A 48 -4.80 20.52 18.60
CA ASP A 48 -5.56 19.93 19.70
C ASP A 48 -6.80 19.22 19.14
N PRO A 49 -7.07 17.94 19.51
CA PRO A 49 -8.28 17.25 19.10
C PRO A 49 -9.58 18.02 19.38
N SER A 50 -9.61 18.88 20.41
CA SER A 50 -10.76 19.76 20.70
C SER A 50 -11.04 20.78 19.62
N ASN A 51 -10.04 21.10 18.79
CA ASN A 51 -10.14 22.04 17.67
C ASN A 51 -10.53 21.35 16.35
N ALA A 52 -10.58 20.01 16.33
CA ALA A 52 -11.07 19.29 15.16
C ALA A 52 -12.55 19.61 14.95
N PHE A 53 -12.92 20.01 13.73
CA PHE A 53 -14.29 20.37 13.35
C PHE A 53 -14.90 21.54 14.13
N SER A 54 -14.09 22.37 14.80
CA SER A 54 -14.57 23.53 15.56
C SER A 54 -14.71 24.81 14.74
N CYS A 55 -14.12 24.85 13.54
CA CYS A 55 -14.18 25.99 12.62
C CYS A 55 -15.00 25.65 11.38
N ASP A 56 -15.64 26.67 10.80
CA ASP A 56 -16.27 26.57 9.50
C ASP A 56 -15.23 26.20 8.42
N HIS A 57 -15.71 25.62 7.33
CA HIS A 57 -14.86 25.23 6.20
C HIS A 57 -14.10 26.45 5.64
N VAL A 58 -12.77 26.38 5.68
CA VAL A 58 -11.89 27.40 5.09
C VAL A 58 -11.30 26.86 3.79
N GLU A 59 -11.55 27.56 2.69
CA GLU A 59 -10.95 27.25 1.41
C GLU A 59 -9.56 27.86 1.29
N PHE A 60 -8.58 27.01 0.96
CA PHE A 60 -7.24 27.46 0.62
C PHE A 60 -7.14 27.59 -0.90
N HIS A 61 -7.22 28.82 -1.41
CA HIS A 61 -7.19 29.09 -2.86
C HIS A 61 -5.97 28.51 -3.58
N SER A 62 -4.82 28.42 -2.91
CA SER A 62 -3.62 27.77 -3.46
C SER A 62 -3.82 26.26 -3.68
N LEU A 63 -4.47 25.57 -2.74
CA LEU A 63 -4.78 24.15 -2.85
C LEU A 63 -5.90 23.89 -3.87
N LEU A 64 -6.87 24.81 -3.98
CA LEU A 64 -7.90 24.75 -5.02
C LEU A 64 -7.31 24.92 -6.42
N ALA A 65 -6.45 25.93 -6.63
CA ALA A 65 -5.75 26.11 -7.89
C ALA A 65 -4.89 24.89 -8.26
N LEU A 66 -4.23 24.28 -7.27
CA LEU A 66 -3.48 23.03 -7.47
C LEU A 66 -4.41 21.86 -7.85
N LYS A 67 -5.56 21.73 -7.18
CA LYS A 67 -6.59 20.74 -7.51
C LYS A 67 -7.06 20.89 -8.95
N ASP A 68 -7.32 22.12 -9.38
CA ASP A 68 -7.81 22.42 -10.72
C ASP A 68 -6.76 22.12 -11.79
N SER A 69 -5.50 22.50 -11.55
CA SER A 69 -4.37 22.15 -12.41
C SER A 69 -4.19 20.63 -12.54
N MET A 70 -4.27 19.89 -11.43
CA MET A 70 -4.19 18.42 -11.47
C MET A 70 -5.36 17.81 -12.25
N ASN A 71 -6.57 18.34 -12.09
CA ASN A 71 -7.74 17.87 -12.83
C ASN A 71 -7.67 18.20 -14.32
N GLU A 72 -7.14 19.36 -14.70
CA GLU A 72 -6.93 19.73 -16.11
C GLU A 72 -6.00 18.72 -16.80
N VAL A 73 -4.88 18.37 -16.17
CA VAL A 73 -3.96 17.35 -16.69
C VAL A 73 -4.62 15.97 -16.75
N LYS A 74 -5.35 15.57 -15.69
CA LYS A 74 -6.09 14.29 -15.67
C LYS A 74 -7.11 14.20 -16.81
N ASN A 75 -7.80 15.31 -17.10
CA ASN A 75 -8.86 15.36 -18.10
C ASN A 75 -8.35 15.21 -19.54
N GLN A 76 -7.05 15.39 -19.79
CA GLN A 76 -6.44 15.11 -21.11
C GLN A 76 -6.53 13.63 -21.51
N LEU A 77 -6.89 12.74 -20.58
CA LEU A 77 -7.06 11.31 -20.82
C LEU A 77 -8.53 10.89 -20.98
N ASN A 78 -9.49 11.80 -20.82
CA ASN A 78 -10.93 11.48 -20.83
C ASN A 78 -11.45 11.02 -22.20
N ASP A 79 -10.76 11.36 -23.29
CA ASP A 79 -11.10 10.96 -24.65
C ASP A 79 -10.60 9.55 -25.00
N LYS A 80 -9.80 8.92 -24.14
CA LYS A 80 -9.22 7.59 -24.39
C LYS A 80 -10.21 6.49 -24.06
N ASN A 81 -10.35 5.53 -24.98
CA ASN A 81 -11.14 4.34 -24.72
C ASN A 81 -10.53 3.54 -23.56
N LEU A 82 -11.35 3.20 -22.56
CA LEU A 82 -10.90 2.52 -21.34
C LEU A 82 -10.24 1.17 -21.59
N GLN A 83 -10.70 0.40 -22.57
CA GLN A 83 -10.16 -0.93 -22.88
C GLN A 83 -8.82 -0.82 -23.59
N ASP A 84 -8.71 0.08 -24.56
CA ASP A 84 -7.44 0.35 -25.25
C ASP A 84 -6.40 0.92 -24.30
N TRP A 85 -6.81 1.84 -23.42
CA TRP A 85 -5.98 2.38 -22.37
C TRP A 85 -5.47 1.28 -21.44
N HIS A 86 -6.37 0.46 -20.90
CA HIS A 86 -5.98 -0.65 -20.02
C HIS A 86 -5.03 -1.63 -20.70
N ARG A 87 -5.28 -1.99 -21.97
CA ARG A 87 -4.40 -2.84 -22.76
C ARG A 87 -3.01 -2.22 -22.92
N HIS A 88 -2.97 -0.94 -23.26
CA HIS A 88 -1.72 -0.20 -23.44
C HIS A 88 -0.93 -0.11 -22.13
N THR A 89 -1.55 0.35 -21.03
CA THR A 89 -0.89 0.50 -19.74
C THR A 89 -0.45 -0.83 -19.14
N SER A 90 -1.22 -1.90 -19.35
CA SER A 90 -0.83 -3.25 -18.93
C SER A 90 0.39 -3.75 -19.71
N PHE A 91 0.45 -3.47 -21.01
CA PHE A 91 1.58 -3.84 -21.86
C PHE A 91 2.85 -3.06 -21.52
N THR A 92 2.75 -1.76 -21.20
CA THR A 92 3.89 -0.90 -20.88
C THR A 92 4.33 -0.98 -19.41
N ASN A 93 3.60 -1.70 -18.56
CA ASN A 93 3.93 -1.85 -17.14
C ASN A 93 5.18 -2.72 -16.93
N LYS A 94 6.32 -2.08 -16.64
CA LYS A 94 7.60 -2.74 -16.29
C LYS A 94 7.47 -3.68 -15.08
N ALA A 95 6.55 -3.42 -14.17
CA ALA A 95 6.30 -4.22 -12.97
C ALA A 95 5.31 -5.39 -13.19
N GLY A 96 4.79 -5.59 -14.41
CA GLY A 96 3.72 -6.56 -14.68
C GLY A 96 4.04 -8.02 -14.32
N LYS A 97 5.33 -8.38 -14.26
CA LYS A 97 5.78 -9.75 -13.92
C LYS A 97 6.13 -9.93 -12.44
N ILE A 98 6.21 -8.86 -11.64
CA ILE A 98 6.66 -8.91 -10.24
C ILE A 98 5.76 -9.83 -9.42
N ILE A 99 4.43 -9.67 -9.51
CA ILE A 99 3.47 -10.45 -8.74
C ILE A 99 3.63 -11.95 -9.00
N SER A 100 3.76 -12.35 -10.27
CA SER A 100 3.94 -13.75 -10.65
C SER A 100 5.25 -14.33 -10.10
N HIS A 101 6.32 -13.52 -10.10
CA HIS A 101 7.60 -13.91 -9.55
C HIS A 101 7.54 -14.07 -8.02
N VAL A 102 7.02 -13.07 -7.31
CA VAL A 102 6.85 -13.08 -5.85
C VAL A 102 6.02 -14.29 -5.41
N LYS A 103 4.85 -14.51 -6.04
CA LYS A 103 3.99 -15.65 -5.71
C LYS A 103 4.70 -17.00 -5.82
N LYS A 104 5.57 -17.17 -6.83
CA LYS A 104 6.36 -18.39 -7.02
C LYS A 104 7.53 -18.52 -6.04
N SER A 105 8.18 -17.40 -5.71
CA SER A 105 9.42 -17.40 -4.92
C SER A 105 9.18 -17.50 -3.43
N VAL A 106 8.10 -16.88 -2.90
CA VAL A 106 7.88 -16.75 -1.45
C VAL A 106 6.59 -17.38 -0.94
N ASN A 107 5.82 -18.07 -1.80
CA ASN A 107 4.54 -18.67 -1.45
C ASN A 107 3.58 -17.68 -0.74
N ALA A 108 3.52 -16.45 -1.25
CA ALA A 108 2.72 -15.38 -0.68
C ALA A 108 1.22 -15.66 -0.81
N GLU A 109 0.52 -15.66 0.34
CA GLU A 109 -0.94 -15.66 0.41
C GLU A 109 -1.51 -14.36 -0.14
N LEU A 110 -2.61 -14.43 -0.88
CA LEU A 110 -3.31 -13.28 -1.46
C LEU A 110 -2.36 -12.29 -2.18
N CYS A 111 -1.36 -12.82 -2.90
CA CYS A 111 -0.31 -12.03 -3.56
C CYS A 111 -0.88 -11.16 -4.69
N THR A 112 -1.33 -9.95 -4.34
CA THR A 112 -1.83 -8.91 -5.25
C THR A 112 -0.79 -7.80 -5.43
N GLN A 113 -1.13 -6.77 -6.23
CA GLN A 113 -0.32 -5.54 -6.28
C GLN A 113 -0.24 -4.85 -4.92
N ALA A 114 -1.36 -4.82 -4.19
CA ALA A 114 -1.44 -4.26 -2.85
C ALA A 114 -0.50 -5.00 -1.88
N TRP A 115 -0.49 -6.33 -1.93
CA TRP A 115 0.45 -7.16 -1.17
C TRP A 115 1.90 -6.75 -1.42
N CYS A 116 2.29 -6.65 -2.70
CA CYS A 116 3.68 -6.32 -3.08
C CYS A 116 4.08 -4.92 -2.63
N LYS A 117 3.19 -3.94 -2.79
CA LYS A 117 3.40 -2.56 -2.34
C LYS A 117 3.65 -2.52 -0.84
N PHE A 118 2.76 -3.13 -0.06
CA PHE A 118 2.90 -3.12 1.39
C PHE A 118 4.13 -3.89 1.87
N HIS A 119 4.44 -5.01 1.23
CA HIS A 119 5.65 -5.78 1.54
C HIS A 119 6.93 -4.98 1.30
N GLU A 120 6.99 -4.23 0.18
CA GLU A 120 8.11 -3.35 -0.11
C GLU A 120 8.26 -2.25 0.94
N VAL A 121 7.16 -1.68 1.43
CA VAL A 121 7.17 -0.68 2.50
C VAL A 121 7.71 -1.31 3.81
N LEU A 122 7.22 -2.48 4.21
CA LEU A 122 7.70 -3.19 5.41
C LEU A 122 9.20 -3.50 5.35
N CYS A 123 9.72 -3.85 4.18
CA CYS A 123 11.15 -4.12 3.99
C CYS A 123 11.99 -2.84 3.85
N SER A 124 11.39 -1.73 3.41
CA SER A 124 12.09 -0.47 3.14
C SER A 124 12.14 0.48 4.33
N PHE A 125 11.18 0.39 5.24
CA PHE A 125 10.99 1.32 6.34
C PHE A 125 10.74 0.55 7.64
N SER A 126 11.30 1.05 8.73
CA SER A 126 11.03 0.53 10.09
C SER A 126 9.64 0.96 10.55
N LEU A 127 8.61 0.26 10.07
CA LEU A 127 7.21 0.55 10.38
C LEU A 127 6.75 -0.01 11.73
N LEU A 128 7.38 -1.10 12.19
CA LEU A 128 6.99 -1.76 13.43
C LEU A 128 7.63 -1.02 14.62
N PRO A 129 6.84 -0.54 15.60
CA PRO A 129 7.37 0.12 16.78
C PRO A 129 8.30 -0.81 17.55
N GLU A 130 9.50 -0.35 17.91
CA GLU A 130 10.48 -1.16 18.64
C GLU A 130 9.92 -1.59 20.00
N GLU A 131 9.12 -0.74 20.65
CA GLU A 131 8.48 -1.01 21.93
C GLU A 131 7.53 -2.20 21.84
N ALA A 132 6.69 -2.24 20.79
CA ALA A 132 5.76 -3.35 20.56
C ALA A 132 6.48 -4.67 20.29
N LEU A 133 7.66 -4.61 19.66
CA LEU A 133 8.50 -5.79 19.42
C LEU A 133 9.19 -6.28 20.70
N LEU A 134 9.54 -5.37 21.61
CA LEU A 134 10.13 -5.70 22.92
C LEU A 134 9.09 -6.30 23.88
N ASP A 135 7.91 -5.71 23.93
CA ASP A 135 6.80 -6.19 24.78
C ASP A 135 6.19 -7.51 24.24
N GLY A 136 6.48 -7.85 22.98
CA GLY A 136 6.01 -9.07 22.35
C GLY A 136 4.53 -9.02 21.95
N GLU A 137 3.92 -7.84 21.91
CA GLU A 137 2.53 -7.64 21.49
C GLU A 137 2.44 -6.57 20.40
N LEU A 138 1.98 -6.98 19.22
CA LEU A 138 1.74 -6.08 18.09
C LEU A 138 0.25 -5.93 17.87
N ASN A 139 -0.25 -4.70 17.97
CA ASN A 139 -1.65 -4.37 17.68
C ASN A 139 -1.71 -3.53 16.40
N SER A 140 -2.53 -3.94 15.42
CA SER A 140 -2.68 -3.21 14.16
C SER A 140 -4.14 -3.04 13.74
N VAL A 141 -4.47 -1.88 13.19
CA VAL A 141 -5.79 -1.58 12.61
C VAL A 141 -5.64 -1.40 11.10
N HIS A 142 -6.46 -2.08 10.32
CA HIS A 142 -6.45 -2.00 8.85
C HIS A 142 -7.79 -1.47 8.34
N LEU A 143 -7.79 -0.28 7.73
CA LEU A 143 -9.00 0.38 7.26
C LEU A 143 -9.15 0.22 5.74
N CYS A 144 -10.37 -0.01 5.27
CA CYS A 144 -10.72 -0.23 3.86
C CYS A 144 -9.93 -1.40 3.23
N GLU A 145 -9.70 -2.45 4.01
CA GLU A 145 -8.66 -3.43 3.72
C GLU A 145 -9.12 -4.60 2.85
N ALA A 146 -10.38 -4.65 2.37
CA ALA A 146 -10.77 -5.73 1.46
C ALA A 146 -9.94 -5.67 0.16
N PRO A 147 -9.38 -6.80 -0.32
CA PRO A 147 -9.62 -8.19 0.09
C PRO A 147 -8.70 -8.77 1.20
N GLY A 148 -7.82 -7.99 1.82
CA GLY A 148 -6.94 -8.40 2.94
C GLY A 148 -5.46 -8.51 2.58
N ALA A 149 -5.01 -7.85 1.53
CA ALA A 149 -3.68 -8.04 0.96
C ALA A 149 -2.55 -7.49 1.85
N PHE A 150 -2.76 -6.37 2.54
CA PHE A 150 -1.79 -5.81 3.47
C PHE A 150 -1.71 -6.67 4.73
N ILE A 151 -2.84 -7.17 5.23
CA ILE A 151 -2.89 -8.10 6.38
C ILE A 151 -2.09 -9.37 6.05
N ALA A 152 -2.36 -9.99 4.89
CA ALA A 152 -1.63 -11.18 4.45
C ALA A 152 -0.13 -10.91 4.28
N SER A 153 0.25 -9.73 3.79
CA SER A 153 1.64 -9.31 3.65
C SER A 153 2.33 -9.09 5.00
N LEU A 154 1.65 -8.45 5.97
CA LEU A 154 2.15 -8.28 7.33
C LEU A 154 2.38 -9.62 8.01
N ASN A 155 1.41 -10.52 7.93
CA ASN A 155 1.51 -11.87 8.47
C ASN A 155 2.75 -12.58 7.91
N HIS A 156 2.89 -12.56 6.58
CA HIS A 156 4.02 -13.17 5.90
C HIS A 156 5.34 -12.56 6.36
N PHE A 157 5.42 -11.23 6.50
CA PHE A 157 6.60 -10.54 6.98
C PHE A 157 6.99 -10.97 8.40
N LEU A 158 6.04 -10.96 9.35
CA LEU A 158 6.28 -11.33 10.74
C LEU A 158 6.76 -12.78 10.88
N LYS A 159 6.12 -13.70 10.14
CA LYS A 159 6.50 -15.12 10.13
C LYS A 159 7.87 -15.35 9.48
N SER A 160 8.14 -14.72 8.34
CA SER A 160 9.41 -14.89 7.61
C SER A 160 10.61 -14.31 8.36
N HIS A 161 10.42 -13.20 9.09
CA HIS A 161 11.46 -12.58 9.92
C HIS A 161 11.55 -13.18 11.33
N HIS A 162 10.73 -14.19 11.65
CA HIS A 162 10.69 -14.84 12.97
C HIS A 162 10.52 -13.85 14.12
N VAL A 163 9.69 -12.82 13.91
CA VAL A 163 9.41 -11.81 14.93
C VAL A 163 8.63 -12.48 16.06
N PRO A 164 9.16 -12.54 17.29
CA PRO A 164 8.49 -13.18 18.41
C PRO A 164 7.46 -12.22 19.00
N CYS A 165 6.35 -11.98 18.29
CA CYS A 165 5.25 -11.16 18.76
C CYS A 165 3.90 -11.87 18.63
N HIS A 166 3.03 -11.68 19.61
CA HIS A 166 1.61 -11.94 19.50
C HIS A 166 0.97 -10.80 18.70
N TRP A 167 0.46 -11.13 17.51
CA TRP A 167 -0.12 -10.13 16.63
C TRP A 167 -1.64 -10.15 16.70
N ASN A 168 -2.22 -9.11 17.31
CA ASN A 168 -3.65 -8.83 17.28
C ASN A 168 -3.93 -7.81 16.17
N TRP A 169 -4.92 -8.10 15.33
CA TRP A 169 -5.34 -7.16 14.31
C TRP A 169 -6.86 -7.07 14.22
N VAL A 170 -7.32 -5.88 13.86
CA VAL A 170 -8.71 -5.63 13.49
C VAL A 170 -8.71 -4.97 12.12
N ALA A 171 -9.69 -5.33 11.30
CA ALA A 171 -9.85 -4.76 9.98
C ALA A 171 -11.30 -4.37 9.73
N ASN A 172 -11.50 -3.29 9.01
CA ASN A 172 -12.82 -2.89 8.50
C ASN A 172 -12.73 -2.71 6.98
N THR A 173 -13.82 -3.05 6.29
CA THR A 173 -14.00 -2.72 4.88
C THR A 173 -15.25 -1.89 4.69
N LEU A 174 -15.24 -1.01 3.69
CA LEU A 174 -16.45 -0.33 3.28
C LEU A 174 -17.43 -1.37 2.74
N ASN A 175 -18.67 -1.38 3.23
CA ASN A 175 -19.73 -2.15 2.62
C ASN A 175 -20.25 -1.37 1.40
N PRO A 176 -19.98 -1.82 0.16
CA PRO A 176 -20.46 -1.11 -1.04
C PRO A 176 -21.99 -1.14 -1.16
N TYR A 177 -22.68 -2.02 -0.42
CA TYR A 177 -24.13 -2.16 -0.41
C TYR A 177 -24.81 -1.48 0.78
N HIS A 178 -24.08 -0.66 1.54
CA HIS A 178 -24.67 0.05 2.67
C HIS A 178 -25.67 1.10 2.17
N GLU A 179 -26.93 1.00 2.61
CA GLU A 179 -28.06 1.77 2.08
C GLU A 179 -27.92 3.30 2.26
N SER A 180 -27.04 3.74 3.18
CA SER A 180 -26.75 5.16 3.40
C SER A 180 -25.67 5.74 2.47
N ASN A 181 -25.10 4.94 1.58
CA ASN A 181 -24.10 5.42 0.63
C ASN A 181 -24.78 6.22 -0.50
N ASP A 182 -24.44 7.50 -0.63
CA ASP A 182 -24.92 8.34 -1.73
C ASP A 182 -24.31 7.90 -3.06
N THR A 183 -25.15 7.38 -3.95
CA THR A 183 -24.77 6.91 -5.29
C THR A 183 -24.18 8.02 -6.17
N LEU A 184 -24.38 9.29 -5.84
CA LEU A 184 -23.79 10.43 -6.56
C LEU A 184 -22.38 10.80 -6.09
N LEU A 185 -21.96 10.34 -4.90
CA LEU A 185 -20.62 10.60 -4.34
C LEU A 185 -19.68 9.39 -4.45
N MET A 186 -20.20 8.22 -4.82
CA MET A 186 -19.42 7.00 -4.99
C MET A 186 -18.96 6.78 -6.44
N ILE A 187 -17.75 6.24 -6.60
CA ILE A 187 -17.24 5.78 -7.90
C ILE A 187 -17.99 4.49 -8.28
N MET A 188 -18.92 4.59 -9.24
CA MET A 188 -19.78 3.49 -9.72
C MET A 188 -19.06 2.49 -10.67
N ASP A 189 -17.75 2.26 -10.59
CA ASP A 189 -17.09 1.29 -11.50
C ASP A 189 -17.33 -0.16 -11.01
N ASP A 190 -18.24 -0.88 -11.67
CA ASP A 190 -18.60 -2.28 -11.39
C ASP A 190 -17.42 -3.26 -11.54
N ARG A 191 -16.31 -2.88 -12.18
CA ARG A 191 -15.12 -3.75 -12.28
C ARG A 191 -14.37 -3.87 -10.96
N VAL A 192 -14.52 -2.89 -10.06
CA VAL A 192 -14.04 -2.98 -8.67
C VAL A 192 -14.96 -3.86 -7.82
N ARG A 193 -16.25 -3.94 -8.17
CA ARG A 193 -17.30 -4.63 -7.39
C ARG A 193 -17.27 -6.16 -7.52
N ASN A 194 -16.69 -6.71 -8.59
CA ASN A 194 -16.71 -8.16 -8.85
C ASN A 194 -15.60 -8.98 -8.18
N ILE A 195 -14.70 -8.35 -7.41
CA ILE A 195 -13.68 -9.08 -6.62
C ILE A 195 -14.22 -9.47 -5.23
N GLU A 196 -15.29 -8.83 -4.76
CA GLU A 196 -15.79 -8.99 -3.38
C GLU A 196 -16.87 -10.07 -3.22
N SER A 197 -17.45 -10.59 -4.31
CA SER A 197 -18.52 -11.59 -4.24
C SER A 197 -18.12 -12.96 -3.67
N ASN A 198 -16.82 -13.16 -3.35
CA ASN A 198 -16.31 -14.40 -2.75
C ASN A 198 -15.71 -14.22 -1.35
N ILE A 199 -15.85 -13.07 -0.70
CA ILE A 199 -15.46 -12.91 0.71
C ILE A 199 -16.76 -12.73 1.50
N ASN A 200 -17.18 -13.80 2.18
CA ASN A 200 -18.27 -13.75 3.15
C ASN A 200 -17.99 -12.62 4.15
N ALA A 201 -18.80 -11.56 4.06
CA ALA A 201 -18.89 -10.54 5.09
C ALA A 201 -19.32 -11.20 6.40
N LYS A 202 -18.40 -11.24 7.37
CA LYS A 202 -18.65 -11.14 8.81
C LYS A 202 -17.30 -11.19 9.52
N LEU A 203 -16.98 -10.15 10.31
CA LEU A 203 -16.43 -10.30 11.67
C LEU A 203 -16.34 -8.92 12.34
N VAL A 204 -17.34 -8.72 13.22
CA VAL A 204 -17.69 -7.58 14.11
C VAL A 204 -18.15 -6.30 13.41
#